data_AF-A0A538P647-F1
#
_entry.id   AF-A0A538P647-F1
#
_cell.length_a   1.000
_cell.length_b   1.000
_cell.length_c   1.000
_cell.angle_alpha   90.00
_cell.angle_beta   90.00
_cell.angle_gamma   90.00
#
_symmetry.space_group_name_H-M   'P 1'
#
loop_
_entity.id
_entity.type
_entity.pdbx_description
1 polymer ?
#
loop_
_entity_poly.entity_id
_entity_poly.type
_entity_poly.pdbx_seq_one_letter_code
_entity_poly.pdbx_strand_id
1 'polypeptide(L)'
;MGDLRYQPRSGKAVLVVDRAATPSQRDALTDFARSMAGGLIKEVTEVKTAPMDVAIATCGKKGCASVKAGNLVEITTRCLGSKDHLCGNEETFYPPLTEVSDAYPAFTELASFEGSGLNLTWAMVEKRNAFLGSFAR
;
A
#
# COMPACT_ATOMS: atom_id res chain seq x y z
N MET A 1 -5.55 -3.76 -14.82
CA MET A 1 -4.32 -4.29 -14.18
C MET A 1 -4.63 -4.46 -12.70
N GLY A 2 -4.38 -5.62 -12.10
CA GLY A 2 -4.63 -5.86 -10.68
C GLY A 2 -5.99 -6.49 -10.32
N ASP A 3 -6.81 -6.92 -11.28
CA ASP A 3 -7.97 -7.74 -10.94
C ASP A 3 -7.49 -9.14 -10.55
N LEU A 4 -7.63 -9.53 -9.28
CA LEU A 4 -7.25 -10.87 -8.79
C LEU A 4 -8.10 -12.00 -9.39
N ARG A 5 -9.26 -11.68 -9.98
CA ARG A 5 -10.10 -12.65 -10.69
C ARG A 5 -9.51 -13.08 -12.04
N TYR A 6 -8.54 -12.31 -12.55
CA TYR A 6 -7.73 -12.65 -13.72
C TYR A 6 -6.26 -12.78 -13.31
N GLN A 7 -5.43 -13.56 -14.02
CA GLN A 7 -4.01 -13.68 -13.67
C GLN A 7 -3.36 -12.29 -13.63
N PRO A 8 -2.98 -11.77 -12.44
CA PRO A 8 -2.42 -10.44 -12.35
C PRO A 8 -1.05 -10.44 -13.02
N ARG A 9 -0.79 -9.45 -13.87
CA ARG A 9 0.52 -9.28 -14.49
C ARG A 9 1.56 -9.04 -13.41
N SER A 10 2.68 -9.75 -13.52
CA SER A 10 3.87 -9.53 -12.69
C SER A 10 4.35 -8.09 -12.81
N GLY A 11 4.65 -7.44 -11.67
CA GLY A 11 5.18 -6.09 -11.59
C GLY A 11 6.62 -6.04 -11.08
N LYS A 12 7.26 -4.89 -11.30
CA LYS A 12 8.51 -4.51 -10.62
C LYS A 12 8.18 -3.88 -9.27
N ALA A 13 8.99 -4.15 -8.26
CA ALA A 13 8.80 -3.62 -6.92
C ALA A 13 10.11 -3.10 -6.31
N VAL A 14 9.99 -2.03 -5.54
CA VAL A 14 11.04 -1.60 -4.61
C VAL A 14 10.51 -1.87 -3.22
N LEU A 15 11.27 -2.60 -2.41
CA LEU A 15 10.94 -2.84 -1.01
C LEU A 15 11.65 -1.80 -0.16
N VAL A 16 10.92 -1.17 0.76
CA VAL A 16 11.50 -0.25 1.73
C VAL A 16 11.21 -0.79 3.12
N VAL A 17 12.27 -1.04 3.87
CA VAL A 17 12.23 -1.56 5.25
C VAL A 17 12.72 -0.49 6.21
N ASP A 18 12.23 -0.53 7.45
CA ASP A 18 12.64 0.43 8.48
C ASP A 18 14.15 0.32 8.76
N ARG A 19 14.83 1.46 8.86
CA ARG A 19 16.23 1.56 9.28
C ARG A 19 16.46 0.99 10.69
N ALA A 20 15.47 1.03 11.58
CA ALA A 20 15.55 0.47 12.91
C ALA A 20 15.58 -1.07 12.93
N ALA A 21 15.17 -1.73 11.84
CA ALA A 21 15.14 -3.18 11.76
C ALA A 21 16.56 -3.78 11.70
N THR A 22 16.80 -4.85 12.46
CA THR A 22 18.04 -5.63 12.40
C THR A 22 18.18 -6.35 11.05
N PRO A 23 19.37 -6.86 10.69
CA PRO A 23 19.54 -7.66 9.46
C PRO A 23 18.52 -8.80 9.35
N SER A 24 18.34 -9.60 10.41
CA SER A 24 17.39 -10.71 10.42
C SER A 24 15.94 -10.26 10.29
N GLN A 25 15.57 -9.12 10.88
CA GLN A 25 14.23 -8.56 10.72
C GLN A 25 13.98 -8.05 9.30
N ARG A 26 14.98 -7.45 8.63
CA ARG A 26 14.86 -7.00 7.25
C ARG A 26 14.64 -8.15 6.28
N ASP A 27 15.34 -9.26 6.49
CA ASP A 27 15.17 -10.47 5.70
C ASP A 27 13.76 -11.04 5.92
N ALA A 28 13.32 -11.16 7.18
CA ALA A 28 11.98 -11.63 7.51
C ALA A 28 10.86 -10.75 6.92
N LEU A 29 11.01 -9.42 6.95
CA LEU A 29 10.04 -8.47 6.36
C LEU A 29 10.01 -8.58 4.84
N THR A 30 11.16 -8.79 4.21
CA THR A 30 11.27 -8.98 2.76
C THR A 30 10.58 -10.27 2.33
N ASP A 31 10.83 -11.36 3.05
CA ASP A 31 10.19 -12.66 2.81
C ASP A 31 8.69 -12.61 3.06
N PHE A 32 8.27 -11.91 4.12
CA PHE A 32 6.86 -11.65 4.40
C PHE A 32 6.18 -10.90 3.24
N ALA A 33 6.78 -9.81 2.75
CA ALA A 33 6.23 -9.06 1.62
C ALA A 33 6.08 -9.93 0.36
N ARG A 34 7.11 -10.75 0.05
CA ARG A 34 7.07 -11.71 -1.07
C ARG A 34 5.98 -12.75 -0.89
N SER A 35 5.81 -13.27 0.32
CA SER A 35 4.78 -14.26 0.62
C SER A 35 3.37 -13.69 0.47
N MET A 36 3.14 -12.44 0.90
CA MET A 36 1.82 -11.81 0.85
C MET A 36 1.44 -11.33 -0.55
N ALA A 37 2.36 -10.68 -1.26
CA ALA A 37 2.06 -10.12 -2.58
C ALA A 37 2.17 -11.14 -3.72
N GLY A 38 2.76 -12.31 -3.47
CA GLY A 38 2.86 -13.40 -4.44
C GLY A 38 3.44 -12.94 -5.78
N GLY A 39 2.72 -13.22 -6.87
CA GLY A 39 3.16 -12.87 -8.23
C GLY A 39 3.20 -11.36 -8.53
N LEU A 40 2.62 -10.51 -7.70
CA LEU A 40 2.55 -9.05 -7.96
C LEU A 40 3.91 -8.37 -7.90
N ILE A 41 4.80 -8.84 -7.01
CA ILE A 41 6.14 -8.26 -6.78
C ILE A 41 7.27 -9.22 -7.15
N LYS A 42 7.04 -10.07 -8.16
CA LYS A 42 8.01 -11.10 -8.57
C LYS A 42 9.40 -10.53 -8.88
N GLU A 43 9.46 -9.34 -9.48
CA GLU A 43 10.71 -8.65 -9.80
C GLU A 43 10.99 -7.54 -8.80
N VAL A 44 11.67 -7.86 -7.69
CA VAL A 44 12.15 -6.83 -6.75
C VAL A 44 13.45 -6.24 -7.30
N THR A 45 13.41 -4.98 -7.70
CA THR A 45 14.55 -4.27 -8.31
C THR A 45 15.52 -3.75 -7.27
N GLU A 46 15.01 -3.41 -6.07
CA GLU A 46 15.81 -2.82 -5.01
C GLU A 46 15.17 -3.05 -3.63
N VAL A 47 16.01 -3.22 -2.61
CA VAL A 47 15.61 -3.22 -1.19
C VAL A 47 16.33 -2.07 -0.49
N LYS A 48 15.58 -1.10 0.03
CA LYS A 48 16.11 0.10 0.70
C LYS A 48 15.77 0.12 2.17
N THR A 49 16.61 0.80 2.95
CA THR A 49 16.31 1.16 4.32
C THR A 49 16.00 2.65 4.44
N ALA A 50 14.89 3.01 5.07
CA ALA A 50 14.52 4.40 5.35
C ALA A 50 13.90 4.52 6.76
N PRO A 51 13.96 5.70 7.41
CA PRO A 51 13.15 5.94 8.61
C PRO A 51 11.67 5.81 8.24
N MET A 52 10.89 5.12 9.07
CA MET A 52 9.46 4.92 8.86
C MET A 52 8.65 5.68 9.91
N ASP A 53 7.77 6.56 9.45
CA ASP A 53 6.75 7.20 10.28
C ASP A 53 5.40 6.63 9.88
N VAL A 54 4.76 5.91 10.81
CA VAL A 54 3.50 5.20 10.57
C VAL A 54 2.48 5.58 11.63
N ALA A 55 1.29 5.98 11.19
CA ALA A 55 0.13 6.16 12.05
C ALA A 55 -1.08 5.49 11.41
N ILE A 56 -1.78 4.62 12.13
CA ILE A 56 -2.93 3.87 11.62
C ILE A 56 -4.12 4.09 12.55
N ALA A 57 -5.33 4.14 11.98
CA ALA A 57 -6.58 4.34 12.70
C ALA A 57 -6.59 5.62 13.55
N THR A 58 -6.07 6.71 13.00
CA THR A 58 -5.94 8.01 13.69
C THR A 58 -7.25 8.79 13.84
N CYS A 59 -8.34 8.30 13.26
CA CYS A 59 -9.66 8.90 13.36
C CYS A 59 -10.68 7.89 13.92
N GLY A 60 -11.87 8.35 14.31
CA GLY A 60 -12.91 7.51 14.90
C GLY A 60 -13.47 6.39 13.99
N LYS A 61 -12.97 6.28 12.75
CA LYS A 61 -13.30 5.24 11.77
C LYS A 61 -12.02 4.58 11.27
N LYS A 62 -12.11 3.36 10.72
CA LYS A 62 -10.96 2.52 10.33
C LYS A 62 -10.19 2.96 9.07
N GLY A 63 -10.43 4.15 8.52
CA GLY A 63 -9.93 4.58 7.20
C GLY A 63 -8.82 5.62 7.20
N CYS A 64 -8.37 6.12 8.36
CA CYS A 64 -7.31 7.14 8.43
C CYS A 64 -5.97 6.51 8.80
N ALA A 65 -5.00 6.64 7.90
CA ALA A 65 -3.62 6.22 8.14
C ALA A 65 -2.63 7.09 7.35
N SER A 66 -1.43 7.23 7.88
CA SER A 66 -0.27 7.80 7.21
C SER A 66 0.93 6.84 7.30
N VAL A 67 1.64 6.71 6.19
CA VAL A 67 2.90 5.97 6.09
C VAL A 67 3.88 6.84 5.33
N LYS A 68 5.02 7.15 5.94
CA LYS A 68 6.10 7.89 5.32
C LYS A 68 7.42 7.16 5.48
N ALA A 69 8.11 6.93 4.38
CA ALA A 69 9.41 6.26 4.32
C ALA A 69 10.50 7.27 3.95
N GLY A 70 10.95 8.07 4.92
CA GLY A 70 11.83 9.21 4.67
C GLY A 70 11.28 10.13 3.59
N ASN A 71 12.06 10.34 2.53
CA ASN A 71 11.65 11.14 1.36
C ASN A 71 11.27 10.27 0.15
N LEU A 72 11.16 8.95 0.32
CA LEU A 72 10.96 8.01 -0.80
C LEU A 72 9.48 7.73 -1.09
N VAL A 73 8.69 7.56 -0.04
CA VAL A 73 7.26 7.21 -0.13
C VAL A 73 6.50 8.04 0.89
N GLU A 74 5.35 8.57 0.48
CA GLU A 74 4.36 9.15 1.38
C GLU A 74 2.97 8.69 0.96
N ILE A 75 2.23 8.10 1.88
CA ILE A 75 0.85 7.66 1.67
C ILE A 75 0.02 8.17 2.83
N THR A 76 -1.04 8.90 2.53
CA THR A 76 -2.02 9.37 3.50
C THR A 76 -3.42 9.04 3.04
N THR A 77 -4.25 8.65 4.01
CA THR A 77 -5.61 8.20 3.77
C THR A 77 -6.55 8.81 4.79
N ARG A 78 -7.79 9.00 4.36
CA ARG A 78 -8.92 9.37 5.21
C ARG A 78 -10.08 8.42 4.96
N CYS A 79 -11.05 8.47 5.86
CA CYS A 79 -12.29 7.73 5.67
C CYS A 79 -13.09 8.23 4.47
N LEU A 80 -13.81 7.30 3.84
CA LEU A 80 -14.83 7.64 2.85
C LEU A 80 -15.98 8.43 3.51
N GLY A 81 -16.33 9.53 2.88
CA GLY A 81 -17.46 10.39 3.20
C GLY A 81 -18.58 10.26 2.18
N SER A 82 -19.71 10.90 2.46
CA SER A 82 -20.90 10.85 1.61
C SER A 82 -20.74 11.54 0.25
N LYS A 83 -19.64 12.26 0.01
CA LYS A 83 -19.33 12.90 -1.27
C LYS A 83 -18.30 12.15 -2.09
N ASP A 84 -17.73 11.06 -1.56
CA ASP A 84 -16.73 10.24 -2.25
C ASP A 84 -17.39 9.20 -3.15
N HIS A 85 -18.44 9.63 -3.86
CA HIS A 85 -19.17 8.81 -4.79
C HIS A 85 -19.41 9.53 -6.12
N LEU A 86 -19.34 8.83 -7.24
CA LEU A 86 -19.66 9.40 -8.55
C LEU A 86 -21.19 9.46 -8.75
N CYS A 87 -21.89 8.37 -8.43
CA CYS A 87 -23.32 8.21 -8.75
C CYS A 87 -24.19 7.69 -7.57
N GLY A 88 -23.62 7.54 -6.37
CA GLY A 88 -24.37 7.15 -5.16
C GLY A 88 -24.67 5.65 -4.97
N ASN A 89 -24.53 4.83 -6.02
CA ASN A 89 -24.75 3.37 -5.99
C ASN A 89 -23.46 2.55 -6.15
N GLU A 90 -22.34 3.08 -5.67
CA GLU A 90 -21.04 2.42 -5.89
C GLU A 90 -20.76 1.42 -4.78
N GLU A 91 -20.36 0.22 -5.20
CA GLU A 91 -19.83 -0.81 -4.33
C GLU A 91 -18.33 -0.99 -4.56
N THR A 92 -17.66 -1.63 -3.61
CA THR A 92 -16.26 -2.01 -3.75
C THR A 92 -16.14 -3.15 -4.77
N PHE A 93 -15.95 -2.78 -6.05
CA PHE A 93 -15.88 -3.76 -7.13
C PHE A 93 -14.58 -4.58 -7.14
N TYR A 94 -13.45 -3.95 -6.84
CA TYR A 94 -12.14 -4.60 -6.77
C TYR A 94 -11.73 -4.84 -5.30
N PRO A 95 -11.50 -6.10 -4.89
CA PRO A 95 -11.00 -6.41 -3.55
C PRO A 95 -9.52 -6.00 -3.39
N PRO A 96 -8.98 -6.03 -2.17
CA PRO A 96 -7.54 -5.89 -1.93
C PRO A 96 -6.72 -6.86 -2.80
N LEU A 97 -5.53 -6.42 -3.22
CA LEU A 97 -4.63 -7.19 -4.10
C LEU A 97 -3.92 -8.36 -3.40
N THR A 98 -4.11 -8.50 -2.09
CA THR A 98 -3.53 -9.57 -1.26
C THR A 98 -4.55 -9.92 -0.18
N GLU A 99 -4.41 -11.11 0.39
CA GLU A 99 -5.29 -11.56 1.45
C GLU A 99 -5.07 -10.73 2.72
N VAL A 100 -6.17 -10.14 3.20
CA VAL A 100 -6.20 -9.29 4.38
C VAL A 100 -7.45 -9.58 5.18
N SER A 101 -7.33 -9.46 6.49
CA SER A 101 -8.43 -9.37 7.45
C SER A 101 -8.86 -7.91 7.63
N ASP A 102 -10.12 -7.70 7.99
CA ASP A 102 -10.68 -6.38 8.30
C ASP A 102 -10.48 -5.32 7.18
N ALA A 103 -10.56 -5.74 5.92
CA ALA A 103 -10.42 -4.84 4.78
C ALA A 103 -11.44 -3.69 4.86
N TYR A 104 -10.94 -2.46 4.97
CA TYR A 104 -11.73 -1.24 5.02
C TYR A 104 -11.34 -0.32 3.87
N PRO A 105 -12.27 0.00 2.94
CA PRO A 105 -11.97 0.90 1.84
C PRO A 105 -11.74 2.32 2.35
N ALA A 106 -10.70 2.96 1.85
CA ALA A 106 -10.28 4.30 2.25
C ALA A 106 -10.04 5.21 1.05
N PHE A 107 -10.11 6.51 1.32
CA PHE A 107 -9.81 7.54 0.34
C PHE A 107 -8.35 7.97 0.49
N THR A 108 -7.59 7.84 -0.58
CA THR A 108 -6.20 8.30 -0.66
C THR A 108 -6.19 9.81 -0.84
N GLU A 109 -5.61 10.52 0.13
CA GLU A 109 -5.37 11.96 0.02
C GLU A 109 -4.11 12.20 -0.82
N LEU A 110 -3.03 11.49 -0.48
CA LEU A 110 -1.78 11.45 -1.22
C LEU A 110 -1.24 10.02 -1.23
N ALA A 111 -0.71 9.58 -2.37
CA ALA A 111 0.23 8.49 -2.46
C ALA A 111 1.32 8.91 -3.44
N SER A 112 2.58 8.90 -3.02
CA SER A 112 3.70 9.30 -3.86
C SER A 112 4.92 8.40 -3.69
N PHE A 113 5.73 8.37 -4.74
CA PHE A 113 7.03 7.71 -4.76
C PHE A 113 8.04 8.54 -5.55
N GLU A 114 9.18 8.83 -4.93
CA GLU A 114 10.26 9.67 -5.47
C GLU A 114 11.59 8.90 -5.64
N GLY A 115 11.55 7.57 -5.68
CA GLY A 115 12.75 6.73 -5.81
C GLY A 115 13.13 6.39 -7.25
N SER A 116 14.40 6.00 -7.44
CA SER A 116 14.94 5.58 -8.75
C SER A 116 14.67 4.11 -9.12
N GLY A 117 14.38 3.25 -8.15
CA GLY A 117 14.36 1.78 -8.36
C GLY A 117 13.26 1.27 -9.29
N LEU A 118 12.28 2.10 -9.67
CA LEU A 118 11.25 1.76 -10.67
C LEU A 118 11.46 2.45 -12.02
N ASN A 119 12.54 3.22 -12.19
CA ASN A 119 12.77 4.11 -13.34
C ASN A 119 11.62 5.11 -13.59
N LEU A 120 10.81 5.39 -12.56
CA LEU A 120 9.71 6.35 -12.62
C LEU A 120 9.37 6.82 -11.21
N THR A 121 8.98 8.09 -11.10
CA THR A 121 8.36 8.68 -9.90
C THR A 121 6.88 8.92 -10.20
N TRP A 122 6.05 8.99 -9.17
CA TRP A 122 4.61 9.20 -9.33
C TRP A 122 4.00 9.85 -8.10
N ALA A 123 2.88 10.55 -8.33
CA ALA A 123 2.01 11.04 -7.28
C ALA A 123 0.54 10.82 -7.70
N MET A 124 -0.26 10.33 -6.76
CA MET A 124 -1.70 10.19 -6.85
C MET A 124 -2.31 11.02 -5.74
N VAL A 125 -3.22 11.92 -6.13
CA VAL A 125 -3.91 12.83 -5.21
C VAL A 125 -5.41 12.58 -5.36
N GLU A 126 -6.10 12.55 -4.22
CA GLU A 126 -7.56 12.43 -4.13
C GLU A 126 -8.14 11.24 -4.92
N LYS A 127 -7.75 10.02 -4.54
CA LYS A 127 -8.17 8.78 -5.22
C LYS A 127 -8.91 7.82 -4.29
N ARG A 128 -9.99 7.23 -4.79
CA ARG A 128 -10.71 6.13 -4.12
C ARG A 128 -10.12 4.78 -4.54
N ASN A 129 -8.92 4.46 -4.05
CA ASN A 129 -8.16 3.29 -4.51
C ASN A 129 -7.34 2.59 -3.41
N ALA A 130 -7.59 2.88 -2.13
CA ALA A 130 -6.85 2.31 -1.02
C ALA A 130 -7.72 1.44 -0.11
N PHE A 131 -7.06 0.52 0.59
CA PHE A 131 -7.63 -0.28 1.66
C PHE A 131 -6.72 -0.19 2.88
N LEU A 132 -7.33 -0.10 4.06
CA LEU A 132 -6.68 -0.38 5.33
C LEU A 132 -7.12 -1.78 5.77
N GLY A 133 -6.18 -2.57 6.27
CA GLY A 133 -6.45 -3.93 6.72
C GLY A 133 -5.20 -4.53 7.36
N SER A 134 -5.35 -5.73 7.91
CA SER A 134 -4.25 -6.50 8.46
C SER A 134 -3.96 -7.68 7.56
N PHE A 135 -2.71 -7.91 7.17
CA PHE A 135 -2.34 -9.07 6.37
C PHE A 135 -2.85 -10.37 7.03
N ALA A 136 -3.50 -11.21 6.25
CA ALA A 136 -4.03 -12.50 6.68
C ALA A 136 -3.52 -13.59 5.74
N ARG A 137 -3.25 -14.77 6.29
CA ARG A 137 -2.78 -15.93 5.54
C ARG A 137 -3.41 -17.19 6.11
#